data_AF-A0A7X0FKV7-F1
#
_entry.id   AF-A0A7X0FKV7-F1
#
_cell.length_a   1.000
_cell.length_b   1.000
_cell.length_c   1.000
_cell.angle_alpha   90.00
_cell.angle_beta   90.00
_cell.angle_gamma   90.00
#
_symmetry.space_group_name_H-M   'P 1'
#
loop_
_entity.id
_entity.type
_entity.pdbx_description
1 polymer ?
#
loop_
_entity_poly.entity_id
_entity_poly.type
_entity_poly.pdbx_seq_one_letter_code
_entity_poly.pdbx_strand_id
1 'polypeptide(L)'
;MHKTWLLALLAVPALAYAAPDEDTAMCRNGGFPMSTAGFSLAKVAVPRLYLLNDDDGCPAKGEAACRQRAYVVKDDTVILAQRKGGFVCAFYPNKVGGSAGWVAASSVQPLPATAAPKPQAWVGHWHDGDNELQLIANGDGTLTANGDAYWPSANPSPDQAPGGPHLGSLTARAFPEGNRLELSQDDCKVRLQLVGDLLVASDNLECGGANVSFSGVYRREAAKR
;
A
#
# COMPACT_ATOMS: atom_id res chain seq x y z
N MET A 1 -54.44 47.25 14.76
CA MET A 1 -54.27 45.79 14.65
C MET A 1 -53.34 45.51 13.47
N HIS A 2 -52.02 45.43 13.69
CA HIS A 2 -51.07 45.00 12.67
C HIS A 2 -50.14 43.96 13.27
N LYS A 3 -50.21 42.75 12.72
CA LYS A 3 -49.52 41.54 13.17
C LYS A 3 -48.30 41.37 12.27
N THR A 4 -47.13 41.78 12.74
CA THR A 4 -45.85 41.57 12.05
C THR A 4 -45.37 40.15 12.31
N TRP A 5 -45.20 39.37 11.25
CA TRP A 5 -44.56 38.06 11.27
C TRP A 5 -43.08 38.21 10.92
N LEU A 6 -42.19 37.81 11.83
CA LEU A 6 -40.76 37.65 11.58
C LEU A 6 -40.49 36.20 11.15
N LEU A 7 -40.08 36.02 9.90
CA LEU A 7 -39.54 34.76 9.37
C LEU A 7 -38.04 34.70 9.68
N ALA A 8 -37.65 33.78 10.57
CA ALA A 8 -36.25 33.45 10.83
C ALA A 8 -35.75 32.46 9.76
N LEU A 9 -34.81 32.91 8.93
CA LEU A 9 -34.08 32.06 7.98
C LEU A 9 -32.93 31.37 8.72
N LEU A 10 -33.06 30.07 8.94
CA LEU A 10 -31.98 29.19 9.41
C LEU A 10 -31.03 28.90 8.22
N ALA A 11 -29.87 29.53 8.22
CA ALA A 11 -28.78 29.17 7.32
C ALA A 11 -28.06 27.93 7.88
N VAL A 12 -28.18 26.80 7.18
CA VAL A 12 -27.40 25.59 7.46
C VAL A 12 -26.07 25.73 6.72
N PRO A 13 -24.91 25.71 7.41
CA PRO A 13 -23.62 25.72 6.72
C PRO A 13 -23.41 24.34 6.09
N ALA A 14 -23.31 24.30 4.75
CA ALA A 14 -22.85 23.12 4.05
C ALA A 14 -21.36 22.91 4.37
N LEU A 15 -21.06 21.92 5.22
CA LEU A 15 -19.70 21.39 5.34
C LEU A 15 -19.36 20.70 4.02
N ALA A 16 -18.62 21.39 3.17
CA ALA A 16 -18.00 20.79 2.00
C ALA A 16 -16.87 19.86 2.48
N TYR A 17 -17.19 18.58 2.67
CA TYR A 17 -16.18 17.53 2.69
C TYR A 17 -15.61 17.42 1.27
N ALA A 18 -14.41 17.94 1.05
CA ALA A 18 -13.65 17.63 -0.15
C ALA A 18 -13.44 16.10 -0.17
N ALA A 19 -14.17 15.41 -1.06
CA ALA A 19 -13.86 14.02 -1.37
C ALA A 19 -12.42 13.99 -1.94
N PRO A 20 -11.59 13.00 -1.56
CA PRO A 20 -10.30 12.83 -2.20
C PRO A 20 -10.52 12.71 -3.71
N ASP A 21 -9.69 13.41 -4.47
CA ASP A 21 -9.81 13.54 -5.93
C ASP A 21 -9.72 12.15 -6.58
N GLU A 22 -10.87 11.54 -6.88
CA GLU A 22 -10.97 10.19 -7.47
C GLU A 22 -10.22 10.10 -8.82
N ASP A 23 -9.93 11.25 -9.45
CA ASP A 23 -9.31 11.29 -10.77
C ASP A 23 -7.78 11.13 -10.73
N THR A 24 -7.15 11.29 -9.57
CA THR A 24 -5.68 11.15 -9.41
C THR A 24 -5.22 9.80 -8.86
N ALA A 25 -6.16 8.89 -8.57
CA ALA A 25 -5.83 7.57 -8.04
C ALA A 25 -5.02 6.75 -9.06
N MET A 26 -3.70 6.63 -8.82
CA MET A 26 -2.82 5.76 -9.59
C MET A 26 -2.97 4.32 -9.10
N CYS A 27 -2.84 3.34 -9.98
CA CYS A 27 -2.80 1.92 -9.62
C CYS A 27 -1.73 1.18 -10.40
N ARG A 28 -0.50 1.33 -9.92
CA ARG A 28 0.73 0.74 -10.46
C ARG A 28 1.70 0.42 -9.33
N ASN A 29 2.67 -0.46 -9.56
CA ASN A 29 3.52 -1.02 -8.50
C ASN A 29 4.07 0.01 -7.51
N GLY A 30 4.75 1.07 -7.99
CA GLY A 30 5.33 2.09 -7.11
C GLY A 30 4.31 3.01 -6.42
N GLY A 31 3.09 3.10 -6.94
CA GLY A 31 2.02 3.93 -6.34
C GLY A 31 1.11 3.14 -5.40
N PHE A 32 1.06 1.81 -5.51
CA PHE A 32 0.15 0.98 -4.72
C PHE A 32 0.33 1.14 -3.20
N PRO A 33 1.55 1.11 -2.64
CA PRO A 33 1.74 1.23 -1.19
C PRO A 33 1.37 2.62 -0.66
N MET A 34 1.32 3.64 -1.52
CA MET A 34 1.02 5.04 -1.17
C MET A 34 -0.47 5.31 -0.97
N SER A 35 -1.33 4.29 -1.10
CA SER A 35 -2.77 4.44 -0.89
C SER A 35 -3.12 4.90 0.51
N THR A 36 -3.99 5.90 0.61
CA THR A 36 -4.57 6.36 1.88
C THR A 36 -5.91 5.69 2.21
N ALA A 37 -6.47 4.88 1.30
CA ALA A 37 -7.76 4.22 1.47
C ALA A 37 -7.69 3.00 2.42
N GLY A 38 -6.50 2.64 2.88
CA GLY A 38 -6.22 1.42 3.63
C GLY A 38 -6.20 0.18 2.75
N PHE A 39 -5.63 -0.89 3.29
CA PHE A 39 -5.45 -2.16 2.57
C PHE A 39 -6.30 -3.30 3.14
N SER A 40 -6.78 -4.17 2.25
CA SER A 40 -7.55 -5.37 2.60
C SER A 40 -7.19 -6.55 1.69
N LEU A 41 -7.57 -7.77 2.06
CA LEU A 41 -7.36 -8.96 1.22
C LEU A 41 -8.64 -9.33 0.47
N ALA A 42 -8.48 -9.91 -0.71
CA ALA A 42 -9.57 -10.53 -1.45
C ALA A 42 -9.10 -11.77 -2.21
N LYS A 43 -10.04 -12.67 -2.49
CA LYS A 43 -9.86 -13.80 -3.41
C LYS A 43 -10.31 -13.41 -4.81
N VAL A 44 -9.57 -13.88 -5.81
CA VAL A 44 -9.99 -13.77 -7.21
C VAL A 44 -11.17 -14.71 -7.47
N ALA A 45 -12.31 -14.16 -7.90
CA ALA A 45 -13.54 -14.91 -8.10
C ALA A 45 -13.64 -15.55 -9.50
N VAL A 46 -12.94 -14.97 -10.49
CA VAL A 46 -13.00 -15.35 -11.90
C VAL A 46 -11.81 -16.23 -12.34
N PRO A 47 -11.94 -17.07 -13.39
CA PRO A 47 -10.85 -17.95 -13.86
C PRO A 47 -9.53 -17.23 -14.16
N ARG A 48 -9.62 -16.03 -14.76
CA ARG A 48 -8.50 -15.18 -15.09
C ARG A 48 -8.89 -13.73 -14.88
N LEU A 49 -8.10 -13.02 -14.10
CA LEU A 49 -8.27 -11.61 -13.78
C LEU A 49 -7.10 -10.82 -14.36
N TYR A 50 -7.33 -10.09 -15.44
CA TYR A 50 -6.33 -9.19 -15.98
C TYR A 50 -6.19 -7.95 -15.10
N LEU A 51 -4.95 -7.54 -14.84
CA LEU A 51 -4.66 -6.24 -14.24
C LEU A 51 -4.78 -5.18 -15.33
N LEU A 52 -5.48 -4.09 -15.06
CA LEU A 52 -5.68 -3.00 -16.02
C LEU A 52 -4.76 -1.83 -15.72
N ASN A 53 -4.27 -1.18 -16.77
CA ASN A 53 -3.50 0.06 -16.69
C ASN A 53 -4.30 1.19 -16.02
N ASP A 54 -3.59 2.22 -15.57
CA ASP A 54 -4.11 3.42 -14.92
C ASP A 54 -3.83 4.71 -15.72
N ASP A 55 -3.37 4.59 -16.97
CA ASP A 55 -3.11 5.67 -17.92
C ASP A 55 -4.10 5.67 -19.09
N ASP A 56 -4.03 6.69 -19.94
CA ASP A 56 -4.78 6.77 -21.20
C ASP A 56 -6.31 6.51 -21.07
N GLY A 57 -6.93 6.93 -19.96
CA GLY A 57 -8.36 6.74 -19.69
C GLY A 57 -8.73 5.33 -19.22
N CYS A 58 -7.75 4.50 -18.90
CA CYS A 58 -7.97 3.24 -18.19
C CYS A 58 -8.22 3.49 -16.70
N PRO A 59 -9.01 2.62 -16.02
CA PRO A 59 -9.60 1.37 -16.52
C PRO A 59 -10.94 1.54 -17.26
N ALA A 60 -11.45 2.76 -17.41
CA ALA A 60 -12.82 3.03 -17.92
C ALA A 60 -13.05 2.57 -19.37
N LYS A 61 -12.00 2.49 -20.20
CA LYS A 61 -12.08 1.95 -21.57
C LYS A 61 -12.29 0.43 -21.66
N GLY A 62 -12.31 -0.27 -20.51
CA GLY A 62 -12.58 -1.70 -20.43
C GLY A 62 -11.36 -2.60 -20.68
N GLU A 63 -11.50 -3.88 -20.35
CA GLU A 63 -10.39 -4.83 -20.31
C GLU A 63 -9.64 -4.96 -21.64
N ALA A 64 -10.33 -5.00 -22.77
CA ALA A 64 -9.70 -5.21 -24.08
C ALA A 64 -8.67 -4.11 -24.43
N ALA A 65 -8.94 -2.87 -24.02
CA ALA A 65 -8.07 -1.72 -24.26
C ALA A 65 -7.02 -1.53 -23.15
N CYS A 66 -7.35 -1.94 -21.90
CA CYS A 66 -6.58 -1.58 -20.72
C CYS A 66 -5.74 -2.72 -20.13
N ARG A 67 -5.92 -3.96 -20.58
CA ARG A 67 -5.25 -5.10 -19.94
C ARG A 67 -3.73 -5.02 -20.09
N GLN A 68 -3.07 -5.20 -18.96
CA GLN A 68 -1.66 -5.52 -18.88
C GLN A 68 -1.43 -6.95 -19.39
N ARG A 69 -0.16 -7.29 -19.60
CA ARG A 69 0.25 -8.69 -19.86
C ARG A 69 0.04 -9.59 -18.64
N ALA A 70 0.16 -9.02 -17.44
CA ALA A 70 -0.01 -9.72 -16.19
C ALA A 70 -1.49 -10.05 -15.93
N TYR A 71 -1.73 -11.25 -15.39
CA TYR A 71 -3.03 -11.67 -14.89
C TYR A 71 -2.85 -12.53 -13.65
N VAL A 72 -3.92 -12.60 -12.87
CA VAL A 72 -4.05 -13.40 -11.65
C VAL A 72 -5.12 -14.47 -11.92
N VAL A 73 -5.05 -15.63 -11.28
CA VAL A 73 -6.02 -16.71 -11.52
C VAL A 73 -6.98 -16.88 -10.35
N LYS A 74 -8.05 -17.64 -10.58
CA LYS A 74 -9.06 -17.93 -9.57
C LYS A 74 -8.44 -18.43 -8.26
N ASP A 75 -9.00 -17.98 -7.14
CA ASP A 75 -8.62 -18.34 -5.77
C ASP A 75 -7.24 -17.87 -5.32
N ASP A 76 -6.47 -17.17 -6.16
CA ASP A 76 -5.34 -16.38 -5.71
C ASP A 76 -5.82 -15.27 -4.76
N THR A 77 -4.95 -14.91 -3.82
CA THR A 77 -5.18 -13.79 -2.90
C THR A 77 -4.49 -12.55 -3.44
N VAL A 78 -5.23 -11.43 -3.51
CA VAL A 78 -4.71 -10.10 -3.83
C VAL A 78 -4.90 -9.15 -2.66
N ILE A 79 -4.06 -8.12 -2.59
CA ILE A 79 -4.29 -6.97 -1.71
C ILE A 79 -5.10 -5.94 -2.49
N LEU A 80 -6.16 -5.44 -1.90
CA LEU A 80 -6.99 -4.35 -2.43
C LEU A 80 -6.66 -3.04 -1.71
N ALA A 81 -6.73 -1.95 -2.45
CA ALA A 81 -6.53 -0.59 -1.96
C ALA A 81 -7.68 0.34 -2.42
N GLN A 82 -7.36 1.54 -2.89
CA GLN A 82 -8.30 2.55 -3.36
C GLN A 82 -9.22 2.06 -4.49
N ARG A 83 -10.35 2.75 -4.64
CA ARG A 83 -11.38 2.46 -5.64
C ARG A 83 -11.48 3.60 -6.64
N LYS A 84 -11.91 3.29 -7.86
CA LYS A 84 -12.25 4.27 -8.91
C LYS A 84 -13.47 3.74 -9.67
N GLY A 85 -14.64 4.31 -9.41
CA GLY A 85 -15.92 3.82 -9.95
C GLY A 85 -16.15 2.32 -9.65
N GLY A 86 -16.38 1.52 -10.69
CA GLY A 86 -16.58 0.06 -10.59
C GLY A 86 -15.30 -0.76 -10.37
N PHE A 87 -14.15 -0.10 -10.24
CA PHE A 87 -12.84 -0.74 -10.14
C PHE A 87 -12.22 -0.57 -8.75
N VAL A 88 -11.36 -1.51 -8.38
CA VAL A 88 -10.54 -1.47 -7.18
C VAL A 88 -9.08 -1.72 -7.58
N CYS A 89 -8.17 -0.99 -6.96
CA CYS A 89 -6.75 -1.19 -7.19
C CYS A 89 -6.31 -2.47 -6.49
N ALA A 90 -5.73 -3.39 -7.23
CA ALA A 90 -5.29 -4.68 -6.72
C ALA A 90 -3.78 -4.83 -6.89
N PHE A 91 -3.15 -5.48 -5.93
CA PHE A 91 -1.75 -5.92 -5.99
C PHE A 91 -1.71 -7.43 -5.82
N TYR A 92 -1.04 -8.09 -6.75
CA TYR A 92 -0.72 -9.51 -6.66
C TYR A 92 0.77 -9.71 -6.37
N PRO A 93 1.12 -10.24 -5.19
CA PRO A 93 2.49 -10.62 -4.87
C PRO A 93 2.96 -11.77 -5.79
N ASN A 94 4.09 -11.59 -6.47
CA ASN A 94 4.70 -12.62 -7.31
C ASN A 94 6.23 -12.71 -7.10
N LYS A 95 6.90 -13.63 -7.80
CA LYS A 95 8.34 -13.93 -7.62
C LYS A 95 9.29 -12.73 -7.86
N VAL A 96 8.84 -11.65 -8.51
CA VAL A 96 9.66 -10.48 -8.85
C VAL A 96 9.21 -9.21 -8.13
N GLY A 97 8.56 -9.34 -6.98
CA GLY A 97 8.05 -8.22 -6.16
C GLY A 97 6.54 -8.12 -6.19
N GLY A 98 5.94 -8.03 -7.38
CA GLY A 98 4.49 -8.10 -7.54
C GLY A 98 3.98 -7.39 -8.79
N SER A 99 2.66 -7.30 -8.93
CA SER A 99 2.02 -6.57 -10.02
C SER A 99 0.76 -5.89 -9.53
N ALA A 100 0.66 -4.59 -9.76
CA ALA A 100 -0.51 -3.79 -9.45
C ALA A 100 -1.27 -3.38 -10.71
N GLY A 101 -2.58 -3.27 -10.57
CA GLY A 101 -3.44 -2.71 -11.60
C GLY A 101 -4.88 -2.67 -11.16
N TRP A 102 -5.69 -1.94 -11.90
CA TRP A 102 -7.12 -1.86 -11.65
C TRP A 102 -7.78 -3.19 -12.01
N VAL A 103 -8.77 -3.60 -11.22
CA VAL A 103 -9.61 -4.77 -11.52
C VAL A 103 -11.07 -4.44 -11.28
N ALA A 104 -11.98 -5.09 -12.02
CA ALA A 104 -13.41 -4.93 -11.77
C ALA A 104 -13.72 -5.46 -10.36
N ALA A 105 -14.41 -4.66 -9.54
CA ALA A 105 -14.67 -5.01 -8.16
C ALA A 105 -15.55 -6.27 -8.01
N SER A 106 -16.40 -6.55 -9.00
CA SER A 106 -17.22 -7.77 -9.06
C SER A 106 -16.41 -9.05 -9.31
N SER A 107 -15.13 -8.93 -9.71
CA SER A 107 -14.25 -10.06 -10.01
C SER A 107 -13.43 -10.51 -8.80
N VAL A 108 -13.58 -9.84 -7.65
CA VAL A 108 -12.89 -10.17 -6.40
C VAL A 108 -13.88 -10.32 -5.25
N GLN A 109 -13.58 -11.21 -4.32
CA GLN A 109 -14.37 -11.44 -3.12
C GLN A 109 -13.55 -11.01 -1.89
N PRO A 110 -13.95 -9.94 -1.17
CA PRO A 110 -13.26 -9.52 0.04
C PRO A 110 -13.15 -10.64 1.08
N LEU A 111 -12.00 -10.72 1.72
CA LEU A 111 -11.76 -11.60 2.86
C LEU A 111 -11.96 -10.82 4.17
N PRO A 112 -12.37 -11.49 5.26
CA PRO A 112 -12.44 -10.86 6.58
C PRO A 112 -11.09 -10.27 6.99
N ALA A 113 -11.10 -9.02 7.45
CA ALA A 113 -9.91 -8.37 7.96
C ALA A 113 -9.66 -8.74 9.44
N THR A 114 -8.41 -9.05 9.79
CA THR A 114 -7.97 -9.13 11.18
C THR A 114 -7.59 -7.72 11.65
N ALA A 115 -8.51 -7.03 12.30
CA ALA A 115 -8.30 -5.63 12.71
C ALA A 115 -7.18 -5.44 13.76
N ALA A 116 -6.88 -6.49 14.54
CA ALA A 116 -5.85 -6.47 15.59
C ALA A 116 -4.99 -7.75 15.52
N PRO A 117 -4.00 -7.82 14.62
CA PRO A 117 -3.04 -8.91 14.58
C PRO A 117 -2.29 -9.04 15.92
N LYS A 118 -1.97 -10.27 16.32
CA LYS A 118 -1.14 -10.52 17.51
C LYS A 118 0.25 -9.89 17.30
N PRO A 119 0.96 -9.43 18.34
CA PRO A 119 2.31 -8.86 18.20
C PRO A 119 3.28 -9.77 17.42
N GLN A 120 3.20 -11.09 17.60
CA GLN A 120 4.02 -12.08 16.88
C GLN A 120 3.78 -12.09 15.36
N ALA A 121 2.63 -11.61 14.90
CA ALA A 121 2.36 -11.47 13.48
C ALA A 121 3.12 -10.31 12.84
N TRP A 122 3.78 -9.44 13.60
CA TRP A 122 4.67 -8.42 13.05
C TRP A 122 6.12 -8.91 12.96
N VAL A 123 6.54 -9.70 13.96
CA VAL A 123 7.94 -10.09 14.14
C VAL A 123 8.44 -10.95 12.98
N GLY A 124 9.63 -10.61 12.48
CA GLY A 124 10.31 -11.34 11.41
C GLY A 124 11.17 -10.43 10.53
N HIS A 125 11.79 -11.05 9.54
CA HIS A 125 12.47 -10.37 8.44
C HIS A 125 11.51 -10.27 7.26
N TRP A 126 11.42 -9.09 6.68
CA TRP A 126 10.50 -8.73 5.62
C TRP A 126 11.27 -8.17 4.43
N HIS A 127 10.91 -8.58 3.22
CA HIS A 127 11.66 -8.29 2.00
C HIS A 127 10.75 -7.78 0.88
N ASP A 128 11.18 -6.72 0.19
CA ASP A 128 10.62 -6.29 -1.09
C ASP A 128 11.76 -6.02 -2.10
N GLY A 129 11.99 -6.99 -3.00
CA GLY A 129 13.21 -7.00 -3.81
C GLY A 129 14.44 -7.11 -2.91
N ASP A 130 15.32 -6.10 -2.98
CA ASP A 130 16.52 -6.01 -2.16
C ASP A 130 16.31 -5.19 -0.87
N ASN A 131 15.16 -4.55 -0.71
CA ASN A 131 14.85 -3.77 0.50
C ASN A 131 14.43 -4.70 1.63
N GLU A 132 14.86 -4.38 2.85
CA GLU A 132 14.65 -5.23 4.02
C GLU A 132 14.08 -4.43 5.19
N LEU A 133 13.21 -5.09 5.97
CA LEU A 133 12.72 -4.63 7.27
C LEU A 133 12.76 -5.78 8.28
N GLN A 134 13.48 -5.63 9.38
CA GLN A 134 13.44 -6.53 10.52
C GLN A 134 12.58 -5.92 11.62
N LEU A 135 11.50 -6.61 12.00
CA LEU A 135 10.64 -6.23 13.11
C LEU A 135 10.88 -7.14 14.32
N ILE A 136 11.18 -6.53 15.46
CA ILE A 136 11.51 -7.21 16.72
C ILE A 136 10.53 -6.75 17.81
N ALA A 137 9.93 -7.70 18.52
CA ALA A 137 9.08 -7.37 19.67
C ALA A 137 9.91 -7.06 20.91
N ASN A 138 9.52 -5.99 21.61
CA ASN A 138 10.08 -5.62 22.90
C ASN A 138 9.15 -6.04 24.05
N GLY A 139 9.70 -6.17 25.26
CA GLY A 139 8.95 -6.58 26.45
C GLY A 139 7.86 -5.60 26.91
N ASP A 140 7.89 -4.35 26.44
CA ASP A 140 6.91 -3.31 26.76
C ASP A 140 5.78 -3.18 25.73
N GLY A 141 5.70 -4.10 24.76
CA GLY A 141 4.65 -4.13 23.74
C GLY A 141 4.93 -3.27 22.50
N THR A 142 6.04 -2.54 22.47
CA THR A 142 6.51 -1.87 21.24
C THR A 142 7.20 -2.84 20.28
N LEU A 143 7.33 -2.41 19.03
CA LEU A 143 8.17 -3.05 18.02
C LEU A 143 9.36 -2.15 17.69
N THR A 144 10.55 -2.73 17.60
CA THR A 144 11.72 -2.09 16.99
C THR A 144 11.79 -2.53 15.54
N ALA A 145 11.95 -1.57 14.64
CA ALA A 145 12.13 -1.78 13.22
C ALA A 145 13.54 -1.34 12.82
N ASN A 146 14.28 -2.24 12.20
CA ASN A 146 15.53 -1.94 11.52
C ASN A 146 15.30 -2.17 10.02
N GLY A 147 15.68 -1.23 9.16
CA GLY A 147 15.47 -1.37 7.73
C GLY A 147 16.60 -0.80 6.91
N ASP A 148 16.79 -1.39 5.74
CA ASP A 148 17.70 -0.92 4.70
C ASP A 148 16.94 -0.87 3.37
N ALA A 149 17.14 0.22 2.63
CA ALA A 149 16.55 0.42 1.31
C ALA A 149 17.60 0.89 0.30
N TYR A 150 17.43 0.47 -0.95
CA TYR A 150 18.43 0.64 -1.98
C TYR A 150 17.83 1.19 -3.27
N TRP A 151 18.62 1.98 -4.00
CA TRP A 151 18.30 2.37 -5.37
C TRP A 151 19.54 2.31 -6.28
N PRO A 152 19.45 1.74 -7.50
CA PRO A 152 18.29 1.03 -8.07
C PRO A 152 18.14 -0.42 -7.57
N SER A 153 19.15 -0.94 -6.88
CA SER A 153 19.21 -2.27 -6.25
C SER A 153 20.32 -2.26 -5.20
N ALA A 154 20.46 -3.30 -4.37
CA ALA A 154 21.55 -3.37 -3.39
C ALA A 154 22.93 -3.58 -4.05
N ASN A 155 22.94 -4.20 -5.23
CA ASN A 155 24.16 -4.50 -5.99
C ASN A 155 23.96 -4.13 -7.47
N PRO A 156 23.89 -2.84 -7.81
CA PRO A 156 23.70 -2.39 -9.18
C PRO A 156 24.96 -2.64 -10.00
N SER A 157 24.80 -2.87 -11.31
CA SER A 157 25.96 -2.87 -12.21
C SER A 157 26.57 -1.46 -12.29
N PRO A 158 27.86 -1.33 -12.64
CA PRO A 158 28.49 -0.03 -12.87
C PRO A 158 27.76 0.82 -13.93
N ASP A 159 27.10 0.18 -14.91
CA ASP A 159 26.30 0.89 -15.92
C ASP A 159 24.98 1.44 -15.36
N GLN A 160 24.38 0.75 -14.38
CA GLN A 160 23.15 1.19 -13.72
C GLN A 160 23.41 2.29 -12.69
N ALA A 161 24.51 2.17 -11.93
CA ALA A 161 24.91 3.14 -10.92
C ALA A 161 26.45 3.18 -10.81
N PRO A 162 27.12 4.07 -11.57
CA PRO A 162 28.59 4.16 -11.59
C PRO A 162 29.25 4.43 -10.23
N GLY A 163 28.51 4.95 -9.25
CA GLY A 163 28.96 5.22 -7.89
C GLY A 163 28.51 4.21 -6.83
N GLY A 164 27.89 3.10 -7.24
CA GLY A 164 27.20 2.19 -6.32
C GLY A 164 25.78 2.66 -5.99
N PRO A 165 25.06 1.90 -5.14
CA PRO A 165 23.66 2.19 -4.84
C PRO A 165 23.51 3.43 -3.98
N HIS A 166 22.39 4.13 -4.14
CA HIS A 166 21.92 5.04 -3.11
C HIS A 166 21.35 4.22 -1.95
N LEU A 167 21.65 4.64 -0.73
CA LEU A 167 21.32 3.93 0.49
C LEU A 167 20.33 4.72 1.33
N GLY A 168 19.45 4.00 2.01
CA GLY A 168 18.59 4.50 3.07
C GLY A 168 18.55 3.49 4.20
N SER A 169 18.45 4.00 5.43
CA SER A 169 18.35 3.16 6.61
C SER A 169 17.33 3.73 7.58
N LEU A 170 16.73 2.84 8.36
CA LEU A 170 15.75 3.19 9.37
C LEU A 170 16.03 2.38 10.64
N THR A 171 16.07 3.05 11.78
CA THR A 171 15.99 2.41 13.09
C THR A 171 15.01 3.18 13.95
N ALA A 172 13.83 2.61 14.16
CA ALA A 172 12.74 3.26 14.86
C ALA A 172 12.01 2.28 15.78
N ARG A 173 11.35 2.81 16.81
CA ARG A 173 10.58 2.04 17.78
C ARG A 173 9.20 2.67 17.96
N ALA A 174 8.15 1.88 17.85
CA ALA A 174 6.79 2.37 17.97
C ALA A 174 5.82 1.32 18.53
N PHE A 175 4.65 1.77 18.95
CA PHE A 175 3.54 0.89 19.33
C PHE A 175 2.69 0.57 18.10
N PRO A 176 2.34 -0.72 17.87
CA PRO A 176 1.38 -1.06 16.83
C PRO A 176 -0.03 -0.64 17.25
N GLU A 177 -0.72 0.07 16.36
CA GLU A 177 -2.11 0.47 16.50
C GLU A 177 -2.99 -0.42 15.61
N GLY A 178 -3.50 -1.51 16.19
CA GLY A 178 -4.22 -2.54 15.44
C GLY A 178 -3.28 -3.20 14.42
N ASN A 179 -3.56 -3.04 13.13
CA ASN A 179 -2.73 -3.55 12.05
C ASN A 179 -1.81 -2.48 11.42
N ARG A 180 -1.62 -1.33 12.09
CA ARG A 180 -0.73 -0.25 11.64
C ARG A 180 0.45 -0.04 12.59
N LEU A 181 1.57 0.43 12.06
CA LEU A 181 2.75 0.83 12.83
C LEU A 181 3.37 2.06 12.15
N GLU A 182 3.49 3.14 12.90
CA GLU A 182 4.04 4.42 12.43
C GLU A 182 5.48 4.56 12.95
N LEU A 183 6.46 4.56 12.04
CA LEU A 183 7.88 4.66 12.35
C LEU A 183 8.39 6.05 11.97
N SER A 184 9.21 6.64 12.83
CA SER A 184 9.85 7.93 12.57
C SER A 184 11.29 7.92 13.07
N GLN A 185 12.21 8.38 12.24
CA GLN A 185 13.60 8.66 12.58
C GLN A 185 13.99 9.96 11.87
N ASP A 186 14.25 11.01 12.63
CA ASP A 186 14.48 12.36 12.09
C ASP A 186 13.36 12.75 11.11
N ASP A 187 13.70 13.11 9.87
CA ASP A 187 12.73 13.45 8.82
C ASP A 187 12.14 12.22 8.12
N CYS A 188 12.74 11.04 8.26
CA CYS A 188 12.22 9.80 7.69
C CYS A 188 10.98 9.31 8.45
N LYS A 189 9.90 9.09 7.72
CA LYS A 189 8.64 8.55 8.22
C LYS A 189 8.20 7.38 7.37
N VAL A 190 7.94 6.25 8.00
CA VAL A 190 7.45 5.03 7.34
C VAL A 190 6.20 4.53 8.04
N ARG A 191 5.11 4.41 7.29
CA ARG A 191 3.87 3.79 7.76
C ARG A 191 3.83 2.36 7.28
N LEU A 192 3.62 1.44 8.20
CA LEU A 192 3.48 0.03 7.91
C LEU A 192 2.04 -0.40 8.18
N GLN A 193 1.47 -1.19 7.28
CA GLN A 193 0.20 -1.86 7.48
C GLN A 193 0.35 -3.37 7.27
N LEU A 194 0.07 -4.15 8.32
CA LEU A 194 0.06 -5.61 8.25
C LEU A 194 -1.27 -6.09 7.67
N VAL A 195 -1.19 -6.90 6.60
CA VAL A 195 -2.34 -7.37 5.83
C VAL A 195 -2.18 -8.85 5.53
N GLY A 196 -2.75 -9.70 6.40
CA GLY A 196 -2.46 -11.13 6.41
C GLY A 196 -0.98 -11.37 6.69
N ASP A 197 -0.30 -12.04 5.76
CA ASP A 197 1.13 -12.37 5.85
C ASP A 197 2.02 -11.40 5.04
N LEU A 198 1.48 -10.25 4.65
CA LEU A 198 2.17 -9.22 3.86
C LEU A 198 2.24 -7.92 4.66
N LEU A 199 3.31 -7.17 4.46
CA LEU A 199 3.53 -5.88 5.09
C LEU A 199 3.60 -4.81 4.02
N VAL A 200 2.61 -3.92 3.98
CA VAL A 200 2.62 -2.77 3.07
C VAL A 200 3.32 -1.62 3.76
N ALA A 201 4.36 -1.08 3.14
CA ALA A 201 5.12 0.06 3.66
C ALA A 201 4.92 1.27 2.76
N SER A 202 4.75 2.46 3.34
CA SER A 202 4.70 3.75 2.64
C SER A 202 5.57 4.73 3.39
N ASP A 203 6.52 5.34 2.69
CA ASP A 203 7.39 6.35 3.27
C ASP A 203 7.10 7.76 2.73
N ASN A 204 7.82 8.74 3.27
CA ASN A 204 7.74 10.13 2.84
C ASN A 204 8.88 10.55 1.90
N LEU A 205 9.66 9.59 1.37
CA LEU A 205 10.83 9.82 0.50
C LEU A 205 12.00 10.58 1.15
N GLU A 206 12.01 10.71 2.49
CA GLU A 206 13.08 11.37 3.25
C GLU A 206 13.95 10.34 4.01
N CYS A 207 13.96 9.09 3.55
CA CYS A 207 14.55 7.95 4.25
C CYS A 207 15.92 7.52 3.72
N GLY A 208 16.61 8.38 2.96
CA GLY A 208 17.92 8.08 2.41
C GLY A 208 18.33 8.98 1.26
N GLY A 209 19.21 8.45 0.40
CA GLY A 209 19.67 9.13 -0.81
C GLY A 209 18.56 9.31 -1.85
N ALA A 210 18.91 10.00 -2.95
CA ALA A 210 17.96 10.30 -4.02
C ALA A 210 17.26 9.02 -4.55
N ASN A 211 15.94 9.06 -4.70
CA ASN A 211 15.10 7.94 -5.15
C ASN A 211 15.07 6.71 -4.24
N VAL A 212 15.72 6.74 -3.07
CA VAL A 212 15.57 5.66 -2.10
C VAL A 212 14.19 5.72 -1.47
N SER A 213 13.51 4.58 -1.42
CA SER A 213 12.22 4.48 -0.78
C SER A 213 12.03 3.12 -0.13
N PHE A 214 11.43 3.13 1.06
CA PHE A 214 10.89 1.94 1.71
C PHE A 214 9.50 1.56 1.20
N SER A 215 8.87 2.39 0.36
CA SER A 215 7.52 2.15 -0.13
C SER A 215 7.45 0.86 -0.96
N GLY A 216 6.65 -0.10 -0.51
CA GLY A 216 6.67 -1.46 -1.07
C GLY A 216 5.67 -2.41 -0.45
N VAL A 217 5.62 -3.64 -0.97
CA VAL A 217 4.81 -4.74 -0.41
C VAL A 217 5.75 -5.88 -0.04
N TYR A 218 6.08 -5.94 1.23
CA TYR A 218 7.09 -6.84 1.76
C TYR A 218 6.48 -8.20 2.09
N ARG A 219 7.26 -9.25 1.84
CA ARG A 219 6.96 -10.62 2.26
C ARG A 219 7.84 -11.01 3.42
N ARG A 220 7.26 -11.72 4.38
CA ARG A 220 8.07 -12.31 5.44
C ARG A 220 8.93 -13.42 4.89
N GLU A 221 10.19 -13.45 5.29
CA GLU A 221 11.03 -14.62 5.09
C GLU A 221 10.39 -15.83 5.77
N ALA A 222 10.36 -16.95 5.06
CA ALA A 222 9.96 -18.20 5.69
C ALA A 222 10.94 -18.52 6.81
N ALA A 223 10.43 -18.80 8.01
CA ALA A 223 11.28 -19.30 9.08
C ALA A 223 12.01 -20.55 8.58
N LYS A 224 13.35 -20.54 8.64
CA LYS A 224 14.15 -21.74 8.37
C LYS A 224 13.68 -22.82 9.36
N ARG A 225 13.06 -23.86 8.84
CA ARG A 225 12.63 -25.03 9.61
C ARG A 225 13.82 -25.90 9.97
#